data_AF-A0A657B277-F1
#
_entry.id   AF-A0A657B277-F1
#
_cell.length_a   1.000
_cell.length_b   1.000
_cell.length_c   1.000
_cell.angle_alpha   90.00
_cell.angle_beta   90.00
_cell.angle_gamma   90.00
#
_symmetry.space_group_name_H-M   'P 1'
#
loop_
_entity.id
_entity.type
_entity.pdbx_description
1 polymer ?
#
loop_
_entity_poly.entity_id
_entity_poly.type
_entity_poly.pdbx_seq_one_letter_code
_entity_poly.pdbx_strand_id
1 'polypeptide(L)'
;MSIVKNAFGIQEAVGGVTGGVMVALLNGIKRGLFSNEAGMGSAPNIAASATPVPHHPSSQGFVQAFGVFIDTICVCTATAVVILLSGIYQPGVGPSGVELTQLALAQHIGETGFIFIAVAIFFFAFTSIIGNYSYAENAMIFLGVQSTKGLIGIRIGLIAMVIWGSIQSVETVFNTADASMGLMAIINLVSISLLSGIVLKLTKDYIKQRKAGLDPTFHAPDHPELCQNVDQEIWTDPKRVSVKPN
;
A
#
# COMPACT_ATOMS: atom_id res chain seq x y z
N MET A 1 19.08 -18.55 -4.63
CA MET A 1 19.50 -18.84 -3.23
C MET A 1 20.23 -17.67 -2.56
N SER A 2 20.62 -16.60 -3.28
CA SER A 2 21.26 -15.40 -2.74
C SER A 2 20.36 -14.59 -1.80
N ILE A 3 19.06 -14.42 -2.14
CA ILE A 3 18.11 -13.66 -1.30
C ILE A 3 18.03 -14.22 0.12
N VAL A 4 17.77 -15.52 0.26
CA VAL A 4 17.66 -16.17 1.58
C VAL A 4 19.02 -16.15 2.31
N LYS A 5 20.13 -16.39 1.60
CA LYS A 5 21.47 -16.38 2.22
C LYS A 5 21.85 -15.00 2.76
N ASN A 6 21.58 -13.92 2.01
CA ASN A 6 21.87 -12.54 2.40
C ASN A 6 20.87 -12.04 3.46
N ALA A 7 19.59 -12.39 3.35
CA ALA A 7 18.57 -11.99 4.33
C ALA A 7 18.79 -12.62 5.71
N PHE A 8 19.34 -13.83 5.77
CA PHE A 8 19.62 -14.56 7.01
C PHE A 8 21.10 -14.59 7.40
N GLY A 9 21.96 -13.80 6.75
CA GLY A 9 23.32 -13.54 7.22
C GLY A 9 24.31 -14.70 7.12
N ILE A 10 24.06 -15.71 6.27
CA ILE A 10 24.89 -16.93 6.23
C ILE A 10 26.29 -16.64 5.65
N GLN A 11 26.47 -15.52 4.93
CA GLN A 11 27.73 -15.15 4.27
C GLN A 11 28.50 -14.03 4.99
N GLU A 12 27.84 -13.26 5.86
CA GLU A 12 28.43 -12.20 6.72
C GLU A 12 28.92 -12.71 8.09
N ALA A 13 29.17 -14.02 8.21
CA ALA A 13 29.39 -14.75 9.47
C ALA A 13 30.69 -14.42 10.26
N VAL A 14 31.44 -13.36 9.90
CA VAL A 14 32.75 -13.05 10.52
C VAL A 14 32.72 -11.82 11.43
N GLY A 15 31.56 -11.19 11.73
CA GLY A 15 31.58 -10.04 12.66
C GLY A 15 30.29 -9.49 13.27
N GLY A 16 29.08 -9.97 12.94
CA GLY A 16 27.88 -9.34 13.50
C GLY A 16 26.55 -9.83 12.92
N VAL A 17 26.24 -11.12 13.11
CA VAL A 17 25.06 -11.82 12.56
C VAL A 17 23.74 -11.09 12.85
N THR A 18 23.60 -10.46 14.02
CA THR A 18 22.41 -9.67 14.38
C THR A 18 22.32 -8.33 13.65
N GLY A 19 23.45 -7.71 13.30
CA GLY A 19 23.48 -6.39 12.65
C GLY A 19 23.08 -6.46 11.18
N GLY A 20 23.65 -7.41 10.42
CA GLY A 20 23.36 -7.56 8.98
C GLY A 20 21.91 -7.95 8.70
N VAL A 21 21.40 -8.95 9.43
CA VAL A 21 19.99 -9.40 9.32
C VAL A 21 19.03 -8.29 9.72
N MET A 22 19.30 -7.56 10.81
CA MET A 22 18.45 -6.46 11.25
C MET A 22 18.44 -5.31 10.24
N VAL A 23 19.59 -4.95 9.66
CA VAL A 23 19.68 -3.91 8.63
C VAL A 23 18.95 -4.34 7.35
N ALA A 24 19.12 -5.58 6.91
CA ALA A 24 18.40 -6.11 5.75
C ALA A 24 16.88 -6.13 5.98
N LEU A 25 16.44 -6.54 7.16
CA LEU A 25 15.03 -6.54 7.56
C LEU A 25 14.48 -5.12 7.62
N LEU A 26 15.17 -4.18 8.28
CA LEU A 26 14.74 -2.79 8.39
C LEU A 26 14.64 -2.12 7.02
N ASN A 27 15.63 -2.32 6.15
CA ASN A 27 15.58 -1.82 4.79
C ASN A 27 14.46 -2.49 3.98
N GLY A 28 14.27 -3.80 4.13
CA GLY A 28 13.16 -4.53 3.50
C GLY A 28 11.79 -4.01 3.94
N ILE A 29 11.59 -3.78 5.24
CA ILE A 29 10.34 -3.22 5.79
C ILE A 29 10.11 -1.81 5.26
N LYS A 30 11.11 -0.93 5.36
CA LYS A 30 11.01 0.45 4.86
C LYS A 30 10.61 0.48 3.39
N ARG A 31 11.33 -0.26 2.54
CA ARG A 31 11.05 -0.29 1.09
C ARG A 31 9.74 -1.01 0.77
N GLY A 32 9.37 -2.04 1.54
CA GLY A 32 8.08 -2.71 1.40
C GLY A 32 6.90 -1.78 1.70
N LEU A 33 7.00 -0.98 2.76
CA LEU A 33 6.00 0.04 3.11
C LEU A 33 5.82 1.07 2.00
N PHE A 34 6.90 1.49 1.32
CA PHE A 34 6.82 2.39 0.17
C PHE A 34 6.07 1.81 -1.02
N SER A 35 6.11 0.49 -1.18
CA SER A 35 5.51 -0.16 -2.33
C SER A 35 4.01 -0.37 -2.14
N ASN A 36 3.63 -0.96 -0.99
CA ASN A 36 2.28 -1.48 -0.79
C ASN A 36 1.43 -0.68 0.21
N GLU A 37 2.02 0.30 0.90
CA GLU A 37 1.37 1.13 1.91
C GLU A 37 0.70 0.37 3.07
N ALA A 38 1.09 -0.89 3.30
CA ALA A 38 0.49 -1.74 4.30
C ALA A 38 0.68 -1.16 5.70
N GLY A 39 -0.42 -0.91 6.40
CA GLY A 39 -0.40 -0.36 7.75
C GLY A 39 -0.28 1.17 7.83
N MET A 40 -0.13 1.89 6.72
CA MET A 40 -0.10 3.37 6.72
C MET A 40 -1.48 4.04 6.86
N GLY A 41 -2.55 3.31 6.54
CA GLY A 41 -3.94 3.82 6.68
C GLY A 41 -4.39 4.77 5.57
N SER A 42 -3.55 5.02 4.56
CA SER A 42 -3.87 5.81 3.37
C SER A 42 -4.83 5.09 2.42
N ALA A 43 -4.49 3.84 2.01
CA ALA A 43 -5.24 3.05 1.04
C ALA A 43 -6.76 2.89 1.33
N PRO A 44 -7.21 2.73 2.60
CA PRO A 44 -8.63 2.69 2.92
C PRO A 44 -9.44 3.91 2.48
N ASN A 45 -8.81 5.10 2.33
CA ASN A 45 -9.50 6.31 1.87
C ASN A 45 -10.07 6.15 0.45
N ILE A 46 -9.35 5.47 -0.44
CA ILE A 46 -9.86 5.15 -1.78
C ILE A 46 -10.78 3.93 -1.72
N ALA A 47 -10.46 2.92 -0.91
CA ALA A 47 -11.32 1.75 -0.80
C ALA A 47 -12.74 2.09 -0.30
N ALA A 48 -12.87 3.12 0.53
CA ALA A 48 -14.16 3.62 1.02
C ALA A 48 -15.03 4.29 -0.06
N SER A 49 -14.47 4.73 -1.19
CA SER A 49 -15.24 5.31 -2.30
C SER A 49 -15.80 4.25 -3.25
N ALA A 50 -15.38 3.00 -3.11
CA ALA A 50 -15.84 1.88 -3.93
C ALA A 50 -17.00 1.15 -3.25
N THR A 51 -18.09 0.91 -3.98
CA THR A 51 -19.13 -0.01 -3.55
C THR A 51 -18.59 -1.45 -3.58
N PRO A 52 -18.48 -2.12 -2.42
CA PRO A 52 -17.92 -3.47 -2.40
C PRO A 52 -18.86 -4.48 -3.06
N VAL A 53 -18.28 -5.45 -3.75
CA VAL A 53 -18.99 -6.60 -4.30
C VAL A 53 -18.23 -7.86 -3.90
N PRO A 54 -18.78 -8.75 -3.04
CA PRO A 54 -20.08 -8.66 -2.35
C PRO A 54 -20.22 -7.44 -1.43
N HIS A 55 -21.45 -6.96 -1.17
CA HIS A 55 -21.71 -5.71 -0.43
C HIS A 55 -21.50 -5.87 1.09
N HIS A 56 -20.23 -6.02 1.47
CA HIS A 56 -19.80 -6.28 2.84
C HIS A 56 -18.41 -5.66 3.09
N PRO A 57 -18.13 -4.96 4.20
CA PRO A 57 -16.85 -4.27 4.43
C PRO A 57 -15.62 -5.17 4.25
N SER A 58 -15.69 -6.40 4.76
CA SER A 58 -14.60 -7.38 4.61
C SER A 58 -14.27 -7.76 3.18
N SER A 59 -15.19 -7.71 2.22
CA SER A 59 -14.86 -8.00 0.80
C SER A 59 -13.85 -6.97 0.28
N GLN A 60 -14.06 -5.69 0.61
CA GLN A 60 -13.16 -4.62 0.20
C GLN A 60 -11.83 -4.63 0.96
N GLY A 61 -11.84 -5.11 2.20
CA GLY A 61 -10.61 -5.45 2.92
C GLY A 61 -9.78 -6.53 2.21
N PHE A 62 -10.43 -7.58 1.67
CA PHE A 62 -9.72 -8.62 0.91
C PHE A 62 -9.17 -8.11 -0.43
N VAL A 63 -9.89 -7.23 -1.13
CA VAL A 63 -9.39 -6.58 -2.36
C VAL A 63 -8.13 -5.77 -2.08
N GLN A 64 -8.10 -5.01 -0.98
CA GLN A 64 -6.90 -4.26 -0.56
C GLN A 64 -5.73 -5.19 -0.21
N ALA A 65 -5.98 -6.27 0.55
CA ALA A 65 -4.95 -7.26 0.87
C ALA A 65 -4.41 -7.94 -0.41
N PHE A 66 -5.26 -8.18 -1.40
CA PHE A 66 -4.85 -8.68 -2.70
C PHE A 66 -3.97 -7.68 -3.47
N GLY A 67 -4.27 -6.38 -3.37
CA GLY A 67 -3.41 -5.32 -3.90
C GLY A 67 -1.98 -5.39 -3.36
N VAL A 68 -1.83 -5.55 -2.04
CA VAL A 68 -0.52 -5.73 -1.37
C VAL A 68 0.21 -6.97 -1.89
N PHE A 69 -0.52 -8.08 -2.08
CA PHE A 69 0.04 -9.32 -2.63
C PHE A 69 0.57 -9.11 -4.06
N ILE A 70 -0.22 -8.52 -4.95
CA ILE A 70 0.18 -8.28 -6.34
C ILE A 70 1.42 -7.37 -6.39
N ASP A 71 1.40 -6.27 -5.66
CA ASP A 71 2.49 -5.31 -5.68
C ASP A 71 3.80 -5.90 -5.13
N THR A 72 3.79 -6.41 -3.89
CA THR A 72 5.02 -6.85 -3.24
C THR A 72 5.46 -8.25 -3.66
N ILE A 73 4.53 -9.20 -3.69
CA ILE A 73 4.87 -10.61 -3.92
C ILE A 73 5.03 -10.91 -5.41
N CYS A 74 4.22 -10.31 -6.28
CA CYS A 74 4.38 -10.52 -7.72
C CYS A 74 5.33 -9.49 -8.35
N VAL A 75 5.02 -8.20 -8.25
CA VAL A 75 5.75 -7.16 -9.01
C VAL A 75 7.15 -6.92 -8.44
N CYS A 76 7.29 -6.58 -7.16
CA CYS A 76 8.62 -6.32 -6.57
C CYS A 76 9.53 -7.54 -6.60
N THR A 77 8.97 -8.74 -6.39
CA THR A 77 9.76 -9.98 -6.47
C THR A 77 10.23 -10.24 -7.91
N ALA A 78 9.39 -10.02 -8.92
CA ALA A 78 9.81 -10.12 -10.32
C ALA A 78 10.95 -9.13 -10.63
N THR A 79 10.82 -7.87 -10.19
CA THR A 79 11.87 -6.86 -10.35
C THR A 79 13.18 -7.28 -9.67
N ALA A 80 13.12 -7.77 -8.44
CA ALA A 80 14.29 -8.26 -7.71
C ALA A 80 14.96 -9.44 -8.42
N VAL A 81 14.17 -10.38 -8.96
CA VAL A 81 14.68 -11.52 -9.73
C VAL A 81 15.37 -11.05 -11.01
N VAL A 82 14.78 -10.13 -11.77
CA VAL A 82 15.40 -9.54 -12.97
C VAL A 82 16.76 -8.91 -12.63
N ILE A 83 16.83 -8.12 -11.56
CA ILE A 83 18.06 -7.49 -11.08
C ILE A 83 19.10 -8.55 -10.70
N LEU A 84 18.74 -9.53 -9.88
CA LEU A 84 19.70 -10.53 -9.41
C LEU A 84 20.20 -11.45 -10.53
N LEU A 85 19.38 -11.76 -11.52
CA LEU A 85 19.77 -12.59 -12.67
C LEU A 85 20.63 -11.84 -13.68
N SER A 86 20.61 -10.49 -13.68
CA SER A 86 21.42 -9.69 -14.61
C SER A 86 22.92 -9.69 -14.27
N GLY A 87 23.30 -10.06 -13.04
CA GLY A 87 24.69 -10.09 -12.57
C GLY A 87 25.33 -8.72 -12.33
N ILE A 88 24.63 -7.60 -12.58
CA ILE A 88 25.19 -6.25 -12.44
C ILE A 88 25.09 -5.70 -11.01
N TYR A 89 24.23 -6.29 -10.18
CA TYR A 89 24.01 -5.80 -8.82
C TYR A 89 25.25 -6.02 -7.97
N GLN A 90 25.87 -4.92 -7.56
CA GLN A 90 27.02 -4.91 -6.65
C GLN A 90 26.62 -4.16 -5.37
N PRO A 91 26.58 -4.83 -4.21
CA PRO A 91 26.22 -4.18 -2.96
C PRO A 91 27.17 -3.00 -2.65
N GLY A 92 26.61 -1.81 -2.44
CA GLY A 92 27.37 -0.61 -2.03
C GLY A 92 28.22 0.05 -3.11
N VAL A 93 28.22 -0.46 -4.34
CA VAL A 93 29.02 0.05 -5.47
C VAL A 93 28.18 0.04 -6.75
N GLY A 94 28.24 1.11 -7.54
CA GLY A 94 27.59 1.16 -8.85
C GLY A 94 26.14 1.69 -8.83
N PRO A 95 25.37 1.41 -9.90
CA PRO A 95 24.06 2.02 -10.13
C PRO A 95 23.03 1.54 -9.08
N SER A 96 22.11 2.43 -8.71
CA SER A 96 21.08 2.17 -7.70
C SER A 96 19.69 2.62 -8.16
N GLY A 97 18.65 2.14 -7.47
CA GLY A 97 17.27 2.53 -7.75
C GLY A 97 16.82 2.20 -9.18
N VAL A 98 16.27 3.21 -9.86
CA VAL A 98 15.71 3.08 -11.22
C VAL A 98 16.79 2.70 -12.23
N GLU A 99 17.96 3.34 -12.15
CA GLU A 99 19.07 3.09 -13.08
C GLU A 99 19.51 1.61 -13.04
N LEU A 100 19.61 1.04 -11.84
CA LEU A 100 19.92 -0.39 -11.66
C LEU A 100 18.88 -1.28 -12.36
N THR A 101 17.60 -0.94 -12.24
CA THR A 101 16.51 -1.73 -12.84
C THR A 101 16.55 -1.63 -14.38
N GLN A 102 16.82 -0.44 -14.91
CA GLN A 102 16.97 -0.21 -16.35
C GLN A 102 18.15 -1.01 -16.92
N LEU A 103 19.31 -0.92 -16.28
CA LEU A 103 20.51 -1.65 -16.71
C LEU A 103 20.30 -3.17 -16.59
N ALA A 104 19.64 -3.64 -15.52
CA ALA A 104 19.37 -5.05 -15.32
C ALA A 104 18.48 -5.61 -16.43
N LEU A 105 17.39 -4.91 -16.78
CA LEU A 105 16.52 -5.36 -17.86
C LEU A 105 17.24 -5.27 -19.22
N ALA A 106 18.06 -4.24 -19.43
CA ALA A 106 18.84 -4.10 -20.65
C ALA A 106 19.86 -5.23 -20.85
N GLN A 107 20.40 -5.82 -19.78
CA GLN A 107 21.24 -7.02 -19.88
C GLN A 107 20.47 -8.25 -20.40
N HIS A 108 19.18 -8.36 -20.11
CA HIS A 108 18.37 -9.51 -20.51
C HIS A 108 17.78 -9.37 -21.92
N ILE A 109 17.33 -8.16 -22.29
CA ILE A 109 16.55 -7.95 -23.53
C ILE A 109 17.08 -6.78 -24.39
N GLY A 110 18.28 -6.28 -24.11
CA GLY A 110 18.92 -5.19 -24.86
C GLY A 110 18.29 -3.81 -24.61
N GLU A 111 18.55 -2.87 -25.51
CA GLU A 111 18.14 -1.45 -25.38
C GLU A 111 16.62 -1.27 -25.19
N THR A 112 15.81 -2.19 -25.73
CA THR A 112 14.35 -2.20 -25.52
C THR A 112 13.97 -2.28 -24.03
N GLY A 113 14.79 -2.93 -23.20
CA GLY A 113 14.59 -2.99 -21.75
C GLY A 113 14.70 -1.61 -21.08
N PHE A 114 15.58 -0.75 -21.57
CA PHE A 114 15.73 0.61 -21.06
C PHE A 114 14.46 1.44 -21.29
N ILE A 115 13.94 1.38 -22.54
CA ILE A 115 12.72 2.09 -22.95
C ILE A 115 11.51 1.54 -22.18
N PHE A 116 11.40 0.22 -22.04
CA PHE A 116 10.32 -0.42 -21.31
C PHE A 116 10.23 0.08 -19.86
N ILE A 117 11.35 0.06 -19.11
CA ILE A 117 11.37 0.52 -17.72
C ILE A 117 11.06 2.01 -17.63
N ALA A 118 11.55 2.84 -18.56
CA ALA A 118 11.25 4.26 -18.58
C ALA A 118 9.74 4.53 -18.73
N VAL A 119 9.07 3.84 -19.66
CA VAL A 119 7.62 3.94 -19.87
C VAL A 119 6.86 3.39 -18.66
N ALA A 120 7.28 2.26 -18.11
CA ALA A 120 6.65 1.67 -16.93
C ALA A 120 6.71 2.66 -15.75
N ILE A 121 7.88 3.21 -15.44
CA ILE A 121 8.06 4.15 -14.33
C ILE A 121 7.23 5.40 -14.51
N PHE A 122 7.10 5.90 -15.74
CA PHE A 122 6.20 7.03 -16.01
C PHE A 122 4.77 6.73 -15.56
N PHE A 123 4.21 5.57 -15.94
CA PHE A 123 2.87 5.19 -15.52
C PHE A 123 2.79 4.92 -14.01
N PHE A 124 3.74 4.18 -13.43
CA PHE A 124 3.78 3.90 -11.99
C PHE A 124 3.83 5.19 -11.15
N ALA A 125 4.71 6.13 -11.52
CA ALA A 125 4.82 7.41 -10.84
C ALA A 125 3.55 8.25 -11.02
N PHE A 126 3.02 8.31 -12.25
CA PHE A 126 1.80 9.06 -12.54
C PHE A 126 0.60 8.56 -11.74
N THR A 127 0.34 7.25 -11.73
CA THR A 127 -0.78 6.68 -10.96
C THR A 127 -0.58 6.88 -9.47
N SER A 128 0.64 6.77 -8.96
CA SER A 128 0.96 6.97 -7.54
C SER A 128 0.72 8.43 -7.10
N ILE A 129 1.08 9.41 -7.94
CA ILE A 129 0.84 10.82 -7.67
C ILE A 129 -0.67 11.11 -7.61
N ILE A 130 -1.45 10.54 -8.53
CA ILE A 130 -2.91 10.70 -8.54
C ILE A 130 -3.55 10.06 -7.30
N GLY A 131 -3.13 8.85 -6.93
CA GLY A 131 -3.61 8.17 -5.72
C GLY A 131 -3.35 9.00 -4.47
N ASN A 132 -2.12 9.48 -4.29
CA ASN A 132 -1.73 10.32 -3.15
C ASN A 132 -2.46 11.66 -3.12
N TYR A 133 -2.71 12.27 -4.28
CA TYR A 133 -3.57 13.45 -4.38
C TYR A 133 -4.99 13.16 -3.86
N SER A 134 -5.58 12.03 -4.25
CA SER A 134 -6.92 11.63 -3.79
C SER A 134 -6.96 11.38 -2.27
N TYR A 135 -5.91 10.80 -1.69
CA TYR A 135 -5.79 10.66 -0.23
C TYR A 135 -5.76 12.03 0.47
N ALA A 136 -4.96 12.96 -0.05
CA ALA A 136 -4.86 14.31 0.52
C ALA A 136 -6.18 15.09 0.39
N GLU A 137 -6.90 14.91 -0.71
CA GLU A 137 -8.23 15.50 -0.89
C GLU A 137 -9.24 14.97 0.13
N ASN A 138 -9.28 13.64 0.35
CA ASN A 138 -10.14 13.04 1.37
C ASN A 138 -9.78 13.51 2.79
N ALA A 139 -8.49 13.67 3.09
CA ALA A 139 -8.05 14.22 4.38
C ALA A 139 -8.52 15.67 4.58
N MET A 140 -8.54 16.50 3.53
CA MET A 140 -9.09 17.85 3.61
C MET A 140 -10.60 17.88 3.88
N ILE A 141 -11.34 16.94 3.27
CA ILE A 141 -12.79 16.78 3.54
C ILE A 141 -13.00 16.48 5.02
N PHE A 142 -12.26 15.50 5.54
CA PHE A 142 -12.33 15.11 6.96
C PHE A 142 -12.00 16.27 7.90
N LEU A 143 -11.00 17.09 7.58
CA LEU A 143 -10.61 18.26 8.36
C LEU A 143 -11.55 19.47 8.19
N GLY A 144 -12.55 19.40 7.29
CA GLY A 144 -13.48 20.49 7.02
C GLY A 144 -12.87 21.68 6.29
N VAL A 145 -11.70 21.50 5.66
CA VAL A 145 -10.96 22.57 4.94
C VAL A 145 -11.10 22.48 3.42
N GLN A 146 -11.99 21.62 2.93
CA GLN A 146 -12.29 21.47 1.51
C GLN A 146 -12.93 22.75 0.96
N SER A 147 -12.11 23.62 0.40
CA SER A 147 -12.53 24.81 -0.34
C SER A 147 -11.82 24.84 -1.68
N THR A 148 -12.36 25.59 -2.65
CA THR A 148 -11.69 25.79 -3.95
C THR A 148 -10.25 26.28 -3.77
N LYS A 149 -10.01 27.17 -2.81
CA LYS A 149 -8.67 27.67 -2.47
C LYS A 149 -7.79 26.57 -1.85
N GLY A 150 -8.33 25.75 -0.95
CA GLY A 150 -7.63 24.61 -0.35
C GLY A 150 -7.20 23.57 -1.38
N LEU A 151 -8.11 23.20 -2.29
CA LEU A 151 -7.83 22.28 -3.41
C LEU A 151 -6.74 22.81 -4.34
N ILE A 152 -6.83 24.09 -4.72
CA ILE A 152 -5.77 24.74 -5.52
C ILE A 152 -4.45 24.74 -4.75
N GLY A 153 -4.48 25.02 -3.44
CA GLY A 153 -3.29 24.99 -2.57
C GLY A 153 -2.61 23.63 -2.57
N ILE A 154 -3.35 22.53 -2.38
CA ILE A 154 -2.80 21.16 -2.44
C ILE A 154 -2.24 20.85 -3.82
N ARG A 155 -2.91 21.24 -4.91
CA ARG A 155 -2.40 20.99 -6.27
C ARG A 155 -1.09 21.72 -6.53
N ILE A 156 -1.00 22.99 -6.12
CA ILE A 156 0.25 23.77 -6.21
C ILE A 156 1.34 23.13 -5.36
N GLY A 157 1.02 22.74 -4.11
CA GLY A 157 1.95 22.06 -3.21
C GLY A 157 2.45 20.73 -3.78
N LEU A 158 1.57 19.93 -4.38
CA LEU A 158 1.92 18.68 -5.03
C LEU A 158 2.86 18.90 -6.22
N ILE A 159 2.57 19.88 -7.09
CA ILE A 159 3.44 20.23 -8.22
C ILE A 159 4.81 20.70 -7.69
N ALA A 160 4.82 21.53 -6.65
CA ALA A 160 6.05 21.98 -6.01
C ALA A 160 6.87 20.82 -5.44
N MET A 161 6.23 19.84 -4.80
CA MET A 161 6.88 18.62 -4.29
C MET A 161 7.44 17.73 -5.41
N VAL A 162 6.75 17.63 -6.55
CA VAL A 162 7.25 16.90 -7.73
C VAL A 162 8.50 17.59 -8.28
N ILE A 163 8.47 18.92 -8.44
CA ILE A 163 9.63 19.69 -8.91
C ILE A 163 10.79 19.55 -7.92
N TRP A 164 10.53 19.73 -6.63
CA TRP A 164 11.54 19.56 -5.58
C TRP A 164 12.14 18.15 -5.61
N GLY A 165 11.32 17.11 -5.66
CA GLY A 165 11.77 15.72 -5.73
C GLY A 165 12.63 15.41 -6.95
N SER A 166 12.39 16.09 -8.09
CA SER A 166 13.17 15.92 -9.33
C SER A 166 14.60 16.48 -9.26
N ILE A 167 14.87 17.42 -8.36
CA ILE A 167 16.18 18.07 -8.20
C ILE A 167 16.93 17.66 -6.93
N GLN A 168 16.29 16.88 -6.05
CA GLN A 168 16.90 16.38 -4.82
C GLN A 168 17.59 15.04 -5.01
N SER A 169 18.49 14.70 -4.09
CA SER A 169 19.06 13.36 -4.04
C SER A 169 17.99 12.34 -3.65
N VAL A 170 18.11 11.15 -4.23
CA VAL A 170 17.23 10.00 -3.95
C VAL A 170 17.17 9.69 -2.45
N GLU A 171 18.31 9.78 -1.77
CA GLU A 171 18.40 9.58 -0.32
C GLU A 171 17.59 10.60 0.47
N THR A 172 17.70 11.89 0.16
CA THR A 172 16.95 12.95 0.86
C THR A 172 15.44 12.77 0.70
N VAL A 173 14.99 12.45 -0.51
CA VAL A 173 13.57 12.19 -0.80
C VAL A 173 13.06 11.01 0.03
N PHE A 174 13.81 9.91 0.06
CA PHE A 174 13.44 8.73 0.83
C PHE A 174 13.49 8.95 2.34
N ASN A 175 14.48 9.66 2.87
CA ASN A 175 14.57 9.96 4.30
C ASN A 175 13.41 10.85 4.76
N THR A 176 13.01 11.82 3.92
CA THR A 176 11.85 12.68 4.19
C THR A 176 10.57 11.85 4.23
N ALA A 177 10.38 10.96 3.25
CA ALA A 177 9.20 10.12 3.20
C ALA A 177 9.18 9.03 4.30
N ASP A 178 10.32 8.42 4.63
CA ASP A 178 10.47 7.49 5.77
C ASP A 178 9.92 8.10 7.07
N ALA A 179 10.26 9.37 7.33
CA ALA A 179 9.81 10.08 8.52
C ALA A 179 8.29 10.30 8.54
N SER A 180 7.71 10.74 7.42
CA SER A 180 6.27 10.95 7.30
C SER A 180 5.48 9.64 7.39
N MET A 181 5.93 8.60 6.68
CA MET A 181 5.30 7.29 6.66
C MET A 181 5.36 6.61 8.02
N GLY A 182 6.47 6.74 8.75
CA GLY A 182 6.59 6.23 10.12
C GLY A 182 5.53 6.81 11.04
N LEU A 183 5.30 8.13 10.98
CA LEU A 183 4.26 8.78 11.77
C LEU A 183 2.85 8.29 11.40
N MET A 184 2.54 8.23 10.10
CA MET A 184 1.24 7.73 9.61
C MET A 184 0.99 6.29 10.05
N ALA A 185 1.99 5.42 9.88
CA ALA A 185 1.92 4.02 10.27
C ALA A 185 1.69 3.86 11.77
N ILE A 186 2.40 4.61 12.63
CA ILE A 186 2.21 4.51 14.09
C ILE A 186 0.77 4.88 14.47
N ILE A 187 0.25 5.99 13.97
CA ILE A 187 -1.12 6.43 14.29
C ILE A 187 -2.15 5.39 13.83
N ASN A 188 -2.00 4.89 12.60
CA ASN A 188 -2.93 3.93 12.04
C ASN A 188 -2.84 2.55 12.73
N LEU A 189 -1.63 2.05 12.99
CA LEU A 189 -1.43 0.75 13.65
C LEU A 189 -2.02 0.73 15.08
N VAL A 190 -1.88 1.82 15.83
CA VAL A 190 -2.55 1.95 17.14
C VAL A 190 -4.06 1.92 16.97
N SER A 191 -4.59 2.68 16.01
CA SER A 191 -6.03 2.76 15.75
C SER A 191 -6.64 1.40 15.37
N ILE A 192 -6.03 0.68 14.41
CA ILE A 192 -6.53 -0.64 14.00
C ILE A 192 -6.36 -1.69 15.10
N SER A 193 -5.35 -1.55 15.97
CA SER A 193 -5.17 -2.45 17.11
C SER A 193 -6.31 -2.32 18.11
N LEU A 194 -6.75 -1.08 18.38
CA LEU A 194 -7.93 -0.81 19.21
C LEU A 194 -9.23 -1.30 18.54
N LEU A 195 -9.33 -1.20 17.20
CA LEU A 195 -10.47 -1.67 16.42
C LEU A 195 -10.44 -3.17 16.08
N SER A 196 -9.41 -3.91 16.52
CA SER A 196 -9.18 -5.32 16.12
C SER A 196 -10.39 -6.21 16.42
N GLY A 197 -11.09 -5.98 17.54
CA GLY A 197 -12.31 -6.70 17.88
C GLY A 197 -13.43 -6.53 16.84
N ILE A 198 -13.57 -5.33 16.27
CA ILE A 198 -14.57 -5.02 15.22
C ILE A 198 -14.19 -5.72 13.92
N VAL A 199 -12.91 -5.62 13.51
CA VAL A 199 -12.40 -6.27 12.30
C VAL A 199 -12.64 -7.79 12.38
N LEU A 200 -12.31 -8.42 13.51
CA LEU A 200 -12.52 -9.85 13.71
C LEU A 200 -13.99 -10.26 13.62
N LYS A 201 -14.92 -9.45 14.15
CA LYS A 201 -16.36 -9.72 14.04
C LYS A 201 -16.85 -9.66 12.60
N LEU A 202 -16.51 -8.58 11.88
CA LEU A 202 -16.88 -8.39 10.47
C LEU A 202 -16.32 -9.53 9.60
N THR A 203 -15.06 -9.90 9.79
CA THR A 203 -14.45 -11.00 9.02
C THR A 203 -15.09 -12.35 9.33
N LYS A 204 -15.44 -12.62 10.60
CA LYS A 204 -16.15 -13.85 10.98
C LYS A 204 -17.54 -13.91 10.36
N ASP A 205 -18.27 -12.80 10.33
CA ASP A 205 -19.58 -12.70 9.69
C ASP A 205 -19.48 -13.03 8.19
N TYR A 206 -18.57 -12.35 7.48
CA TYR A 206 -18.30 -12.61 6.07
C TYR A 206 -18.00 -14.09 5.79
N ILE A 207 -17.09 -14.69 6.56
CA ILE A 207 -16.71 -16.10 6.40
C ILE A 207 -17.88 -17.04 6.71
N LYS A 208 -18.70 -16.73 7.71
CA LYS A 208 -19.90 -17.51 8.06
C LYS A 208 -20.89 -17.52 6.90
N GLN A 209 -21.17 -16.37 6.30
CA GLN A 209 -22.05 -16.27 5.13
C GLN A 209 -21.50 -17.06 3.92
N ARG A 210 -20.20 -16.92 3.62
CA ARG A 210 -19.53 -17.70 2.56
C ARG A 210 -19.63 -19.21 2.79
N LYS A 211 -19.40 -19.67 4.02
CA LYS A 211 -19.47 -21.10 4.38
C LYS A 211 -20.89 -21.67 4.26
N ALA A 212 -21.90 -20.84 4.47
CA ALA A 212 -23.30 -21.19 4.25
C ALA A 212 -23.72 -21.19 2.76
N GLY A 213 -22.79 -20.87 1.84
CA GLY A 213 -23.09 -20.75 0.41
C GLY A 213 -23.86 -19.48 0.03
N LEU A 214 -23.95 -18.51 0.95
CA LEU A 214 -24.61 -17.23 0.72
C LEU A 214 -23.64 -16.21 0.12
N ASP A 215 -24.18 -15.23 -0.62
CA ASP A 215 -23.41 -14.08 -1.06
C ASP A 215 -23.27 -13.08 0.10
N PRO A 216 -22.05 -12.83 0.63
CA PRO A 216 -21.89 -12.05 1.85
C PRO A 216 -22.41 -10.63 1.71
N THR A 217 -23.36 -10.27 2.57
CA THR A 217 -23.92 -8.93 2.62
C THR A 217 -23.89 -8.46 4.05
N PHE A 218 -23.33 -7.26 4.28
CA PHE A 218 -23.34 -6.68 5.62
C PHE A 218 -24.66 -5.97 5.85
N HIS A 219 -25.32 -6.28 6.96
CA HIS A 219 -26.56 -5.66 7.36
C HIS A 219 -26.36 -5.00 8.72
N ALA A 220 -26.35 -3.67 8.74
CA ALA A 220 -26.06 -2.89 9.95
C ALA A 220 -26.95 -3.27 11.16
N PRO A 221 -28.28 -3.49 11.01
CA PRO A 221 -29.13 -3.92 12.13
C PRO A 221 -28.77 -5.29 12.74
N ASP A 222 -28.07 -6.17 12.02
CA ASP A 222 -27.67 -7.48 12.54
C ASP A 222 -26.47 -7.34 13.52
N HIS A 223 -25.82 -6.18 13.54
CA HIS A 223 -24.65 -5.86 14.37
C HIS A 223 -24.79 -4.48 15.04
N PRO A 224 -25.81 -4.26 15.90
CA PRO A 224 -26.13 -2.95 16.46
C PRO A 224 -24.98 -2.32 17.26
N GLU A 225 -24.10 -3.15 17.84
CA GLU A 225 -22.91 -2.68 18.55
C GLU A 225 -21.83 -2.10 17.63
N LEU A 226 -21.87 -2.41 16.33
CA LEU A 226 -20.93 -1.90 15.32
C LEU A 226 -21.45 -0.61 14.64
N CYS A 227 -22.71 -0.26 14.88
CA CYS A 227 -23.44 0.75 14.09
C CYS A 227 -23.74 2.04 14.84
N GLN A 228 -23.23 2.23 16.06
CA GLN A 228 -23.50 3.43 16.87
C GLN A 228 -23.02 4.74 16.23
N ASN A 229 -21.99 4.67 15.36
CA ASN A 229 -21.42 5.83 14.65
C ASN A 229 -21.29 5.59 13.14
N VAL A 230 -22.07 4.65 12.59
CA VAL A 230 -22.04 4.31 11.17
C VAL A 230 -23.36 4.74 10.55
N ASP A 231 -23.30 5.48 9.44
CA ASP A 231 -24.48 5.77 8.65
C ASP A 231 -25.06 4.45 8.13
N GLN A 232 -26.27 4.15 8.60
CA GLN A 232 -26.92 2.88 8.33
C GLN A 232 -27.37 2.77 6.88
N GLU A 233 -27.58 3.90 6.19
CA GLU A 233 -28.01 3.92 4.79
C GLU A 233 -26.94 3.34 3.85
N ILE A 234 -25.65 3.49 4.21
CA ILE A 234 -24.51 2.99 3.41
C ILE A 234 -24.55 1.46 3.24
N TRP A 235 -24.98 0.75 4.29
CA TRP A 235 -24.97 -0.72 4.33
C TRP A 235 -26.38 -1.32 4.30
N THR A 236 -27.31 -0.63 3.64
CA THR A 236 -28.63 -1.20 3.34
C THR A 236 -28.57 -2.07 2.09
N ASP A 237 -29.19 -3.25 2.15
CA ASP A 237 -29.40 -4.09 0.97
C ASP A 237 -30.72 -3.70 0.29
N PRO A 238 -30.71 -3.08 -0.89
CA PRO A 238 -31.94 -2.70 -1.59
C PRO A 238 -32.80 -3.91 -2.02
N LYS A 239 -32.26 -5.14 -1.98
CA LYS A 239 -32.97 -6.38 -2.35
C LYS A 239 -33.52 -7.17 -1.15
N ARG A 240 -33.14 -6.83 0.08
CA ARG A 240 -33.65 -7.48 1.30
C ARG A 240 -34.89 -6.71 1.76
N VAL A 241 -36.06 -7.05 1.22
CA VAL A 241 -37.35 -6.54 1.72
C VAL A 241 -37.41 -6.84 3.22
N SER A 242 -37.63 -5.81 4.02
CA SER A 242 -37.76 -5.91 5.46
C SER A 242 -38.84 -6.93 5.81
N VAL A 243 -38.44 -8.10 6.31
CA VAL A 243 -39.38 -9.00 6.98
C VAL A 243 -39.70 -8.31 8.29
N LYS A 244 -40.85 -7.64 8.35
CA LYS A 244 -41.37 -7.07 9.60
C LYS A 244 -41.37 -8.18 10.66
N PRO A 245 -40.86 -7.93 11.88
CA PRO A 245 -41.09 -8.85 12.97
C PRO A 245 -42.61 -8.89 13.24
N ASN A 246 -43.17 -10.10 13.24
CA ASN A 246 -44.53 -10.36 13.73
C ASN A 246 -44.57 -10.24 15.25
#